data_AF-A0A7V8DQQ9-F1
#
_entry.id   AF-A0A7V8DQQ9-F1
#
_cell.length_a   1.000
_cell.length_b   1.000
_cell.length_c   1.000
_cell.angle_alpha   90.00
_cell.angle_beta   90.00
_cell.angle_gamma   90.00
#
_symmetry.space_group_name_H-M   'P 1'
#
loop_
_entity.id
_entity.type
_entity.pdbx_description
1 polymer ?
#
loop_
_entity_poly.entity_id
_entity_poly.type
_entity_poly.pdbx_seq_one_letter_code
_entity_poly.pdbx_strand_id
1 'polypeptide(L)'
;MKFAKVWIFIASLFGLLGNIPAFAQAAPPIELTNSQSRKSQDLSGAWHYSVDPYRVGEVGFHGGAPSPNAQRFRDVNIDEALIANPFTFFEQDMDKAPEITLPAAWNSSQTELRYYDGLMWYRRNFENIGAANERAFLHFDAVNYKVSAYVNGQLVGSHEGGFTAFNFEITDKLRAGDNQITLGVDCKHDEQSIPPPITDWDLYCGVTRPISVIYTPQTFIDSARIRLDEGGKIIGSARLNGSQVSGQNVEVSIAELNKTVRALTNNEGVASFEIRPPRTLQKWSPDSPKLYDVRFTTARDELKDKVGFRTITTRGTQLLLNGRPIFLRGMSMHEEELGANPSRNMTPEAARALFSQLKNGLHGNFVRLSHYTHSETTLRIADEMGLLVWGEIPVYWTVDFNSAHSMEIAQQAMRESVSRDYNRASIIVWSVGNETPIGDARNLFMGNLVRHTRSLDDSRLISAAIMAGRKTENGVTTITVDDPLGAQLDLLAVNTYNGWYSEDELDVLPSFNWASNANKPMIFSEFGADAKFGFHDPTGRIKFSEEYQARYYQRTLEMADRVPFLVGLSPWILKDFRSPRRQHPIYQEGWNRKGLLSEIGERKLAFEVLARFYRDKQLQYQTWR
;
A
#
# COMPACT_ATOMS: atom_id res chain seq x y z
N MET A 1 -38.22 72.30 23.32
CA MET A 1 -39.10 71.21 23.78
C MET A 1 -38.50 69.89 23.30
N LYS A 2 -38.24 68.94 24.22
CA LYS A 2 -37.78 67.53 24.07
C LYS A 2 -37.00 67.07 22.79
N PHE A 3 -35.75 66.61 23.01
CA PHE A 3 -35.13 65.30 22.65
C PHE A 3 -35.43 64.64 21.28
N ALA A 4 -34.51 63.99 20.54
CA ALA A 4 -33.14 63.48 20.80
C ALA A 4 -32.41 63.24 19.42
N LYS A 5 -31.23 62.60 19.20
CA LYS A 5 -30.18 61.86 19.96
C LYS A 5 -28.85 61.85 19.12
N VAL A 6 -27.69 61.62 19.76
CA VAL A 6 -26.41 60.95 19.31
C VAL A 6 -25.99 61.02 17.81
N TRP A 7 -24.87 61.58 17.33
CA TRP A 7 -23.44 61.71 17.74
C TRP A 7 -22.49 60.49 17.50
N ILE A 8 -21.76 60.56 16.36
CA ILE A 8 -20.28 60.58 16.22
C ILE A 8 -19.41 59.67 17.10
N PHE A 9 -18.57 58.82 16.48
CA PHE A 9 -17.09 58.93 16.54
C PHE A 9 -16.39 58.05 15.48
N ILE A 10 -15.40 58.62 14.77
CA ILE A 10 -14.42 57.88 13.94
C ILE A 10 -13.05 58.16 14.56
N ALA A 11 -12.36 57.12 15.04
CA ALA A 11 -10.91 57.12 15.23
C ALA A 11 -10.37 55.70 15.54
N SER A 12 -9.15 55.44 15.06
CA SER A 12 -8.18 54.48 15.62
C SER A 12 -8.49 52.98 15.58
N LEU A 13 -7.89 52.28 14.61
CA LEU A 13 -7.26 50.98 14.88
C LEU A 13 -5.96 50.83 14.06
N PHE A 14 -4.84 51.19 14.67
CA PHE A 14 -3.49 50.85 14.20
C PHE A 14 -2.94 49.80 15.16
N GLY A 15 -2.37 48.71 14.63
CA GLY A 15 -1.58 47.75 15.42
C GLY A 15 -2.22 46.38 15.62
N LEU A 16 -1.87 45.45 14.73
CA LEU A 16 -1.48 44.05 15.02
C LEU A 16 -1.19 43.31 13.70
N LEU A 17 -0.09 43.70 13.04
CA LEU A 17 0.55 42.82 12.06
C LEU A 17 1.25 41.71 12.84
N GLY A 18 0.49 40.65 13.15
CA GLY A 18 1.05 39.44 13.75
C GLY A 18 2.09 38.82 12.82
N ASN A 19 3.19 38.36 13.40
CA ASN A 19 4.24 37.66 12.65
C ASN A 19 3.62 36.48 11.88
N ILE A 20 3.67 36.54 10.55
CA ILE A 20 3.56 35.33 9.73
C ILE A 20 4.78 34.48 10.11
N PRO A 21 4.62 33.29 10.70
CA PRO A 21 5.77 32.44 10.95
C PRO A 21 6.40 32.14 9.60
N ALA A 22 7.69 32.45 9.45
CA ALA A 22 8.44 31.96 8.31
C ALA A 22 8.24 30.44 8.25
N PHE A 23 7.85 29.91 7.09
CA PHE A 23 7.74 28.48 6.88
C PHE A 23 9.11 27.86 7.14
N ALA A 24 9.31 27.37 8.37
CA ALA A 24 10.40 26.48 8.68
C ALA A 24 10.24 25.29 7.73
N GLN A 25 11.23 25.07 6.88
CA GLN A 25 11.25 23.93 5.99
C GLN A 25 11.15 22.68 6.88
N ALA A 26 10.00 22.02 6.84
CA ALA A 26 9.72 20.89 7.72
C ALA A 26 10.84 19.85 7.56
N ALA A 27 11.35 19.33 8.68
CA ALA A 27 12.31 18.25 8.62
C ALA A 27 11.72 17.10 7.79
N PRO A 28 12.51 16.47 6.90
CA PRO A 28 12.00 15.38 6.08
C PRO A 28 11.42 14.27 6.99
N PRO A 29 10.29 13.64 6.60
CA PRO A 29 9.73 12.54 7.37
C PRO A 29 10.76 11.45 7.63
N ILE A 30 10.77 10.92 8.85
CA ILE A 30 11.68 9.85 9.28
C ILE A 30 11.29 8.57 8.54
N GLU A 31 12.20 8.01 7.74
CA GLU A 31 11.93 6.83 6.90
C GLU A 31 12.19 5.53 7.65
N LEU A 32 13.25 5.46 8.48
CA LEU A 32 13.71 4.23 9.14
C LEU A 32 13.80 3.02 8.18
N THR A 33 14.40 3.22 6.99
CA THR A 33 14.53 2.20 5.93
C THR A 33 14.90 0.83 6.49
N ASN A 34 14.17 -0.21 6.06
CA ASN A 34 14.25 -1.58 6.57
C ASN A 34 14.16 -1.67 8.11
N SER A 35 13.07 -1.12 8.65
CA SER A 35 12.71 -1.11 10.07
C SER A 35 12.82 -2.50 10.71
N GLN A 36 12.35 -3.53 10.00
CA GLN A 36 12.34 -4.93 10.41
C GLN A 36 13.74 -5.51 10.72
N SER A 37 14.82 -4.86 10.27
CA SER A 37 16.21 -5.30 10.52
C SER A 37 16.89 -4.66 11.73
N ARG A 38 16.23 -3.70 12.40
CA ARG A 38 16.80 -2.88 13.48
C ARG A 38 16.59 -3.52 14.85
N LYS A 39 17.25 -2.98 15.88
CA LYS A 39 16.89 -3.30 17.27
C LYS A 39 15.47 -2.80 17.51
N SER A 40 14.55 -3.70 17.80
CA SER A 40 13.15 -3.37 18.04
C SER A 40 12.52 -4.23 19.14
N GLN A 41 11.38 -3.77 19.63
CA GLN A 41 10.49 -4.47 20.54
C GLN A 41 9.13 -4.59 19.87
N ASP A 42 8.71 -5.82 19.57
CA ASP A 42 7.40 -6.09 18.98
C ASP A 42 6.28 -5.80 20.00
N LEU A 43 5.24 -5.10 19.56
CA LEU A 43 4.05 -4.79 20.34
C LEU A 43 2.80 -5.53 19.82
N SER A 44 2.97 -6.51 18.94
CA SER A 44 1.91 -7.45 18.53
C SER A 44 1.45 -8.33 19.71
N GLY A 45 0.28 -8.95 19.59
CA GLY A 45 -0.39 -9.71 20.66
C GLY A 45 -1.62 -9.00 21.23
N ALA A 46 -1.97 -9.29 22.49
CA ALA A 46 -3.15 -8.71 23.14
C ALA A 46 -3.02 -7.20 23.38
N TRP A 47 -4.12 -6.48 23.18
CA TRP A 47 -4.34 -5.06 23.53
C TRP A 47 -5.76 -4.92 24.08
N HIS A 48 -5.95 -4.13 25.13
CA HIS A 48 -7.29 -3.76 25.58
C HIS A 48 -7.93 -2.81 24.58
N TYR A 49 -9.25 -2.93 24.32
CA TYR A 49 -9.95 -2.05 23.38
C TYR A 49 -11.28 -1.50 23.91
N SER A 50 -11.66 -0.31 23.42
CA SER A 50 -12.95 0.32 23.74
C SER A 50 -13.55 0.98 22.50
N VAL A 51 -14.74 0.52 22.11
CA VAL A 51 -15.53 1.09 21.01
C VAL A 51 -16.13 2.43 21.46
N ASP A 52 -16.01 3.47 20.64
CA ASP A 52 -16.39 4.84 21.02
C ASP A 52 -17.21 5.54 19.90
N PRO A 53 -18.42 5.05 19.59
CA PRO A 53 -19.21 5.49 18.43
C PRO A 53 -19.59 6.97 18.45
N TYR A 54 -19.67 7.57 19.64
CA TYR A 54 -19.97 8.99 19.83
C TYR A 54 -18.73 9.83 20.23
N ARG A 55 -17.52 9.26 20.11
CA ARG A 55 -16.24 9.95 20.36
C ARG A 55 -16.16 10.60 21.75
N VAL A 56 -16.71 9.95 22.77
CA VAL A 56 -16.77 10.46 24.14
C VAL A 56 -15.35 10.66 24.71
N GLY A 57 -14.36 9.92 24.19
CA GLY A 57 -12.94 10.12 24.51
C GLY A 57 -12.25 11.31 23.82
N GLU A 58 -12.84 11.86 22.74
CA GLU A 58 -12.30 12.98 21.95
C GLU A 58 -13.09 14.29 22.11
N VAL A 59 -14.39 14.22 22.38
CA VAL A 59 -15.32 15.36 22.36
C VAL A 59 -16.29 15.29 23.55
N GLY A 60 -16.43 16.39 24.28
CA GLY A 60 -17.37 16.52 25.40
C GLY A 60 -18.81 16.77 24.93
N PHE A 61 -19.79 16.53 25.81
CA PHE A 61 -21.24 16.57 25.51
C PHE A 61 -21.75 17.85 24.80
N HIS A 62 -21.08 19.00 24.98
CA HIS A 62 -21.43 20.27 24.33
C HIS A 62 -20.47 20.66 23.18
N GLY A 63 -19.74 19.71 22.60
CA GLY A 63 -18.77 19.95 21.51
C GLY A 63 -17.45 20.58 21.95
N GLY A 64 -17.22 20.70 23.26
CA GLY A 64 -15.95 21.14 23.84
C GLY A 64 -14.96 19.98 24.04
N ALA A 65 -13.88 20.24 24.75
CA ALA A 65 -12.93 19.20 25.16
C ALA A 65 -13.64 18.11 26.00
N PRO A 66 -13.23 16.83 25.87
CA PRO A 66 -13.81 15.72 26.63
C PRO A 66 -13.41 15.83 28.10
N SER A 67 -14.33 15.50 28.99
CA SER A 67 -14.06 15.50 30.43
C SER A 67 -12.87 14.59 30.76
N PRO A 68 -11.97 14.97 31.69
CA PRO A 68 -10.76 14.18 31.98
C PRO A 68 -11.02 12.75 32.46
N ASN A 69 -12.25 12.38 32.78
CA ASN A 69 -12.66 11.04 33.20
C ASN A 69 -13.24 10.17 32.07
N ALA A 70 -13.48 10.76 30.89
CA ALA A 70 -13.92 10.08 29.67
C ALA A 70 -12.76 9.84 28.68
N GLN A 71 -11.67 10.61 28.81
CA GLN A 71 -10.46 10.49 28.01
C GLN A 71 -9.78 9.12 28.23
N ARG A 72 -9.74 8.28 27.18
CA ARG A 72 -9.15 6.93 27.21
C ARG A 72 -7.63 6.91 27.06
N PHE A 73 -7.05 7.97 26.51
CA PHE A 73 -5.59 8.13 26.40
C PHE A 73 -4.89 8.52 27.69
N ARG A 74 -5.63 8.77 28.79
CA ARG A 74 -5.03 9.23 30.03
C ARG A 74 -4.22 8.15 30.73
N ASP A 75 -3.03 8.56 31.09
CA ASP A 75 -2.11 7.82 31.93
C ASP A 75 -2.49 8.00 33.41
N VAL A 76 -3.36 7.10 33.86
CA VAL A 76 -3.88 7.02 35.22
C VAL A 76 -4.22 5.56 35.55
N ASN A 77 -3.75 5.06 36.70
CA ASN A 77 -4.29 3.84 37.28
C ASN A 77 -5.61 4.20 37.99
N ILE A 78 -6.73 3.68 37.47
CA ILE A 78 -8.07 4.03 37.95
C ILE A 78 -8.33 3.45 39.35
N ASP A 79 -7.84 2.26 39.67
CA ASP A 79 -8.02 1.68 41.01
C ASP A 79 -7.25 2.48 42.07
N GLU A 80 -6.02 2.90 41.77
CA GLU A 80 -5.26 3.80 42.65
C GLU A 80 -5.96 5.16 42.83
N ALA A 81 -6.51 5.73 41.75
CA ALA A 81 -7.24 7.00 41.81
C ALA A 81 -8.54 6.90 42.64
N LEU A 82 -9.26 5.78 42.54
CA LEU A 82 -10.46 5.50 43.34
C LEU A 82 -10.13 5.21 44.81
N ILE A 83 -9.01 4.54 45.10
CA ILE A 83 -8.52 4.35 46.48
C ILE A 83 -8.14 5.70 47.10
N ALA A 84 -7.44 6.57 46.35
CA ALA A 84 -7.03 7.88 46.82
C ALA A 84 -8.21 8.86 47.03
N ASN A 85 -9.25 8.77 46.19
CA ASN A 85 -10.48 9.52 46.33
C ASN A 85 -11.69 8.73 45.77
N PRO A 86 -12.49 8.06 46.63
CA PRO A 86 -13.66 7.28 46.21
C PRO A 86 -14.80 8.08 45.57
N PHE A 87 -14.75 9.42 45.61
CA PHE A 87 -15.70 10.30 44.92
C PHE A 87 -15.25 10.65 43.49
N THR A 88 -14.08 10.19 43.05
CA THR A 88 -13.65 10.31 41.66
C THR A 88 -14.53 9.40 40.79
N PHE A 89 -15.02 9.91 39.66
CA PHE A 89 -15.89 9.18 38.75
C PHE A 89 -15.19 9.01 37.40
N PHE A 90 -15.20 7.79 36.86
CA PHE A 90 -14.65 7.43 35.54
C PHE A 90 -15.73 6.77 34.67
N GLU A 91 -15.78 7.13 33.38
CA GLU A 91 -16.72 6.55 32.40
C GLU A 91 -16.09 5.44 31.55
N GLN A 92 -14.79 5.21 31.74
CA GLN A 92 -13.98 4.21 31.04
C GLN A 92 -12.97 3.59 32.01
N ASP A 93 -12.63 2.32 31.80
CA ASP A 93 -11.44 1.69 32.39
C ASP A 93 -10.76 0.80 31.34
N MET A 94 -9.76 1.35 30.66
CA MET A 94 -9.00 0.64 29.64
C MET A 94 -8.09 -0.49 30.19
N ASP A 95 -7.88 -0.64 31.51
CA ASP A 95 -7.07 -1.75 32.09
C ASP A 95 -7.94 -2.99 32.35
N LYS A 96 -9.27 -2.79 32.42
CA LYS A 96 -10.29 -3.84 32.58
C LYS A 96 -11.17 -4.02 31.34
N ALA A 97 -10.87 -3.29 30.26
CA ALA A 97 -11.54 -3.40 28.98
C ALA A 97 -11.23 -4.75 28.29
N PRO A 98 -12.13 -5.28 27.43
CA PRO A 98 -11.89 -6.52 26.71
C PRO A 98 -10.63 -6.45 25.84
N GLU A 99 -10.01 -7.60 25.58
CA GLU A 99 -8.81 -7.70 24.76
C GLU A 99 -9.11 -8.09 23.31
N ILE A 100 -8.25 -7.63 22.39
CA ILE A 100 -8.18 -8.04 21.00
C ILE A 100 -6.72 -8.29 20.61
N THR A 101 -6.47 -9.34 19.84
CA THR A 101 -5.14 -9.64 19.31
C THR A 101 -4.84 -8.78 18.09
N LEU A 102 -3.74 -8.04 18.12
CA LEU A 102 -3.21 -7.25 17.01
C LEU A 102 -1.92 -7.88 16.45
N PRO A 103 -1.62 -7.73 15.14
CA PRO A 103 -2.42 -7.04 14.14
C PRO A 103 -3.63 -7.85 13.65
N ALA A 104 -4.76 -7.16 13.49
CA ALA A 104 -5.99 -7.68 12.91
C ALA A 104 -6.94 -6.54 12.54
N ALA A 105 -7.69 -6.70 11.46
CA ALA A 105 -8.86 -5.89 11.19
C ALA A 105 -10.00 -6.24 12.17
N TRP A 106 -10.65 -5.25 12.78
CA TRP A 106 -11.73 -5.54 13.73
C TRP A 106 -12.99 -6.12 13.08
N ASN A 107 -13.14 -5.96 11.76
CA ASN A 107 -14.26 -6.51 10.99
C ASN A 107 -14.32 -8.06 11.02
N SER A 108 -13.22 -8.72 11.37
CA SER A 108 -13.16 -10.19 11.49
C SER A 108 -13.14 -10.69 12.94
N SER A 109 -13.05 -9.82 13.95
CA SER A 109 -12.88 -10.26 15.34
C SER A 109 -14.20 -10.64 16.02
N GLN A 110 -15.27 -9.86 15.83
CA GLN A 110 -16.58 -10.06 16.44
C GLN A 110 -17.70 -9.67 15.45
N THR A 111 -18.88 -10.29 15.58
CA THR A 111 -20.02 -10.06 14.68
C THR A 111 -20.49 -8.61 14.72
N GLU A 112 -20.47 -8.03 15.92
CA GLU A 112 -20.84 -6.65 16.26
C GLU A 112 -19.88 -5.64 15.61
N LEU A 113 -18.61 -6.02 15.39
CA LEU A 113 -17.57 -5.19 14.80
C LEU A 113 -17.48 -5.34 13.28
N ARG A 114 -18.14 -6.34 12.68
CA ARG A 114 -18.11 -6.62 11.23
C ARG A 114 -18.40 -5.40 10.36
N TYR A 115 -19.39 -4.60 10.77
CA TYR A 115 -19.83 -3.38 10.09
C TYR A 115 -19.61 -2.12 10.93
N TYR A 116 -18.75 -2.19 11.96
CA TYR A 116 -18.44 -1.01 12.76
C TYR A 116 -17.49 -0.07 12.00
N ASP A 117 -17.99 1.14 11.72
CA ASP A 117 -17.26 2.23 11.08
C ASP A 117 -17.24 3.44 12.02
N GLY A 118 -16.07 3.77 12.56
CA GLY A 118 -15.90 4.82 13.58
C GLY A 118 -14.63 4.66 14.40
N LEU A 119 -14.64 5.28 15.59
CA LEU A 119 -13.51 5.37 16.50
C LEU A 119 -13.45 4.19 17.48
N MET A 120 -12.35 3.43 17.46
CA MET A 120 -12.02 2.45 18.48
C MET A 120 -10.68 2.79 19.13
N TRP A 121 -10.66 2.74 20.46
CA TRP A 121 -9.46 2.95 21.25
C TRP A 121 -8.77 1.62 21.55
N TYR A 122 -7.44 1.62 21.58
CA TYR A 122 -6.61 0.50 22.01
C TYR A 122 -5.60 0.95 23.07
N ARG A 123 -5.35 0.14 24.10
CA ARG A 123 -4.29 0.39 25.09
C ARG A 123 -3.43 -0.85 25.34
N ARG A 124 -2.13 -0.63 25.53
CA ARG A 124 -1.16 -1.63 26.00
C ARG A 124 -0.02 -0.99 26.76
N ASN A 125 0.45 -1.70 27.78
CA ASN A 125 1.65 -1.34 28.55
C ASN A 125 2.87 -2.12 28.05
N PHE A 126 4.06 -1.56 28.20
CA PHE A 126 5.33 -2.20 27.85
C PHE A 126 6.51 -1.64 28.66
N GLU A 127 7.49 -2.50 28.95
CA GLU A 127 8.76 -2.06 29.52
C GLU A 127 9.71 -1.55 28.43
N ASN A 128 10.29 -0.36 28.61
CA ASN A 128 11.26 0.20 27.67
C ASN A 128 12.63 -0.51 27.73
N ILE A 129 13.02 -1.20 26.65
CA ILE A 129 14.32 -1.89 26.53
C ILE A 129 15.44 -1.05 25.89
N GLY A 130 15.18 0.24 25.67
CA GLY A 130 16.14 1.20 25.12
C GLY A 130 17.26 1.55 26.11
N ALA A 131 18.49 1.69 25.61
CA ALA A 131 19.58 2.26 26.39
C ALA A 131 19.43 3.78 26.52
N ALA A 132 19.93 4.37 27.61
CA ALA A 132 19.80 5.81 27.89
C ALA A 132 20.44 6.75 26.83
N ASN A 133 21.23 6.21 25.90
CA ASN A 133 21.84 6.95 24.79
C ASN A 133 21.27 6.56 23.41
N GLU A 134 20.18 5.79 23.34
CA GLU A 134 19.44 5.51 22.11
C GLU A 134 18.27 6.50 21.91
N ARG A 135 17.81 6.63 20.67
CA ARG A 135 16.52 7.25 20.31
C ARG A 135 15.49 6.14 20.10
N ALA A 136 14.24 6.42 20.43
CA ALA A 136 13.15 5.45 20.35
C ALA A 136 12.01 5.97 19.45
N PHE A 137 11.50 5.11 18.58
CA PHE A 137 10.44 5.44 17.62
C PHE A 137 9.30 4.43 17.72
N LEU A 138 8.07 4.91 17.84
CA LEU A 138 6.87 4.09 17.67
C LEU A 138 6.63 3.91 16.16
N HIS A 139 6.78 2.68 15.69
CA HIS A 139 6.64 2.29 14.29
C HIS A 139 5.35 1.52 14.06
N PHE A 140 4.65 1.86 12.98
CA PHE A 140 3.45 1.17 12.53
C PHE A 140 3.64 0.73 11.07
N ASP A 141 3.40 -0.54 10.76
CA ASP A 141 3.44 -1.06 9.38
C ASP A 141 2.20 -0.64 8.55
N ALA A 142 1.05 -0.44 9.21
CA ALA A 142 -0.17 0.22 8.74
C ALA A 142 -1.28 0.23 9.83
N VAL A 143 -2.09 1.29 9.87
CA VAL A 143 -3.33 1.39 10.66
C VAL A 143 -4.40 2.01 9.77
N ASN A 144 -5.60 1.43 9.69
CA ASN A 144 -6.68 1.93 8.84
C ASN A 144 -7.84 2.53 9.68
N TYR A 145 -8.27 3.78 9.46
CA TYR A 145 -7.84 4.75 8.43
C TYR A 145 -7.03 5.91 8.98
N LYS A 146 -7.49 6.53 10.08
CA LYS A 146 -6.79 7.58 10.81
C LYS A 146 -6.39 7.07 12.19
N VAL A 147 -5.25 7.51 12.69
CA VAL A 147 -4.81 7.19 14.05
C VAL A 147 -4.27 8.43 14.75
N SER A 148 -4.55 8.54 16.05
CA SER A 148 -3.86 9.42 16.99
C SER A 148 -3.19 8.56 18.05
N ALA A 149 -1.87 8.66 18.16
CA ALA A 149 -1.05 7.85 19.05
C ALA A 149 -0.59 8.65 20.28
N TYR A 150 -0.70 8.04 21.45
CA TYR A 150 -0.36 8.63 22.74
C TYR A 150 0.63 7.72 23.48
N VAL A 151 1.64 8.33 24.11
CA VAL A 151 2.57 7.65 25.02
C VAL A 151 2.51 8.35 26.37
N ASN A 152 2.25 7.60 27.45
CA ASN A 152 2.18 8.13 28.82
C ASN A 152 1.28 9.39 28.92
N GLY A 153 0.10 9.34 28.30
CA GLY A 153 -0.88 10.43 28.29
C GLY A 153 -0.63 11.56 27.30
N GLN A 154 0.50 11.56 26.59
CA GLN A 154 0.91 12.64 25.67
C GLN A 154 0.75 12.21 24.22
N LEU A 155 0.06 13.02 23.41
CA LEU A 155 -0.01 12.83 21.96
C LEU A 155 1.41 12.89 21.37
N VAL A 156 1.80 11.85 20.62
CA VAL A 156 3.11 11.77 19.92
C VAL A 156 2.99 12.00 18.42
N GLY A 157 1.79 11.82 17.85
CA GLY A 157 1.50 12.14 16.46
C GLY A 157 0.17 11.54 15.99
N SER A 158 -0.18 11.86 14.76
CA SER A 158 -1.33 11.29 14.05
C SER A 158 -0.94 10.96 12.61
N HIS A 159 -1.63 9.99 12.00
CA HIS A 159 -1.47 9.60 10.60
C HIS A 159 -2.83 9.35 9.95
N GLU A 160 -2.90 9.55 8.63
CA GLU A 160 -4.06 9.28 7.78
C GLU A 160 -3.58 8.51 6.54
N GLY A 161 -4.09 7.28 6.35
CA GLY A 161 -3.73 6.40 5.24
C GLY A 161 -3.58 4.92 5.65
N GLY A 162 -4.57 4.09 5.28
CA GLY A 162 -4.71 2.71 5.80
C GLY A 162 -3.72 1.62 5.36
N PHE A 163 -2.63 1.99 4.70
CA PHE A 163 -1.88 1.07 3.82
C PHE A 163 -0.36 1.24 3.84
N THR A 164 0.14 2.27 4.49
CA THR A 164 1.56 2.67 4.48
C THR A 164 2.13 2.73 5.90
N ALA A 165 3.45 2.62 6.00
CA ALA A 165 4.15 2.62 7.27
C ALA A 165 4.57 4.04 7.69
N PHE A 166 4.55 4.31 8.99
CA PHE A 166 4.90 5.62 9.55
C PHE A 166 5.54 5.50 10.95
N ASN A 167 6.14 6.60 11.40
CA ASN A 167 7.02 6.66 12.58
C ASN A 167 6.73 7.90 13.42
N PHE A 168 6.66 7.75 14.74
CA PHE A 168 6.69 8.87 15.70
C PHE A 168 7.90 8.73 16.63
N GLU A 169 8.69 9.79 16.83
CA GLU A 169 9.75 9.77 17.83
C GLU A 169 9.15 9.90 19.24
N ILE A 170 9.51 8.97 20.12
CA ILE A 170 9.00 8.88 21.48
C ILE A 170 10.11 8.98 22.54
N THR A 171 11.37 9.22 22.13
CA THR A 171 12.56 9.30 23.00
C THR A 171 12.30 10.08 24.31
N ASP A 172 11.82 11.34 24.20
CA ASP A 172 11.58 12.22 25.35
C ASP A 172 10.23 11.99 26.06
N LYS A 173 9.50 10.93 25.69
CA LYS A 173 8.18 10.56 26.23
C LYS A 173 8.21 9.32 27.10
N LEU A 174 9.30 8.55 27.02
CA LEU A 174 9.47 7.30 27.75
C LEU A 174 9.90 7.53 29.20
N ARG A 175 9.39 6.64 30.07
CA ARG A 175 9.81 6.47 31.45
C ARG A 175 10.80 5.32 31.56
N ALA A 176 11.54 5.29 32.67
CA ALA A 176 12.19 4.07 33.13
C ALA A 176 11.14 3.09 33.66
N GLY A 177 11.22 1.82 33.25
CA GLY A 177 10.24 0.80 33.60
C GLY A 177 9.02 0.82 32.66
N ASP A 178 7.83 0.76 33.26
CA ASP A 178 6.56 0.63 32.53
C ASP A 178 6.16 1.92 31.79
N ASN A 179 5.61 1.72 30.60
CA ASN A 179 5.16 2.76 29.68
C ASN A 179 3.83 2.35 29.05
N GLN A 180 2.93 3.31 28.92
CA GLN A 180 1.62 3.12 28.34
C GLN A 180 1.56 3.66 26.91
N ILE A 181 1.05 2.86 25.97
CA ILE A 181 0.66 3.32 24.63
C ILE A 181 -0.86 3.23 24.52
N THR A 182 -1.49 4.33 24.10
CA THR A 182 -2.90 4.37 23.74
C THR A 182 -3.07 4.90 22.33
N LEU A 183 -3.93 4.25 21.54
CA LEU A 183 -4.23 4.61 20.16
C LEU A 183 -5.73 4.92 20.04
N GLY A 184 -6.09 6.06 19.47
CA GLY A 184 -7.43 6.28 18.93
C GLY A 184 -7.41 6.00 17.43
N VAL A 185 -8.11 4.97 16.96
CA VAL A 185 -8.15 4.57 15.55
C VAL A 185 -9.54 4.78 14.98
N ASP A 186 -9.65 5.63 13.98
CA ASP A 186 -10.90 6.00 13.32
C ASP A 186 -10.92 5.43 11.91
N CYS A 187 -11.92 4.60 11.61
CA CYS A 187 -12.07 4.00 10.28
C CYS A 187 -12.92 4.85 9.33
N LYS A 188 -13.52 5.95 9.79
CA LYS A 188 -14.46 6.70 8.99
C LYS A 188 -13.78 7.37 7.80
N HIS A 189 -14.19 6.96 6.60
CA HIS A 189 -13.80 7.58 5.34
C HIS A 189 -14.85 8.60 4.87
N ASP A 190 -14.42 9.60 4.12
CA ASP A 190 -15.22 10.65 3.49
C ASP A 190 -14.77 10.89 2.04
N GLU A 191 -15.44 11.81 1.32
CA GLU A 191 -15.16 12.10 -0.10
C GLU A 191 -13.72 12.60 -0.37
N GLN A 192 -13.03 13.10 0.66
CA GLN A 192 -11.65 13.58 0.58
C GLN A 192 -10.62 12.53 1.00
N SER A 193 -11.06 11.43 1.59
CA SER A 193 -10.24 10.30 2.00
C SER A 193 -9.70 9.52 0.79
N ILE A 194 -8.60 8.79 0.97
CA ILE A 194 -8.02 7.93 -0.07
C ILE A 194 -7.79 6.53 0.52
N PRO A 195 -8.66 5.54 0.22
CA PRO A 195 -9.77 5.56 -0.75
C PRO A 195 -10.98 6.43 -0.31
N PRO A 196 -11.92 6.75 -1.22
CA PRO A 196 -13.23 7.26 -0.86
C PRO A 196 -14.07 6.16 -0.14
N PRO A 197 -15.20 6.50 0.53
CA PRO A 197 -16.00 5.54 1.30
C PRO A 197 -16.68 4.43 0.48
N ILE A 198 -16.67 4.51 -0.85
CA ILE A 198 -17.25 3.51 -1.75
C ILE A 198 -16.15 2.86 -2.57
N THR A 199 -15.87 1.59 -2.28
CA THR A 199 -14.86 0.76 -2.95
C THR A 199 -15.45 -0.63 -3.27
N ASP A 200 -14.74 -1.44 -4.08
CA ASP A 200 -15.15 -2.84 -4.31
C ASP A 200 -14.56 -3.85 -3.31
N TRP A 201 -13.93 -3.41 -2.21
CA TRP A 201 -13.37 -4.28 -1.17
C TRP A 201 -13.82 -3.83 0.23
N ASP A 202 -13.70 -4.68 1.24
CA ASP A 202 -13.93 -4.26 2.64
C ASP A 202 -12.89 -3.21 3.07
N LEU A 203 -13.34 -2.07 3.58
CA LEU A 203 -12.48 -1.10 4.27
C LEU A 203 -12.09 -1.66 5.66
N TYR A 204 -11.22 -2.67 5.67
CA TYR A 204 -10.74 -3.37 6.86
C TYR A 204 -10.13 -2.42 7.89
N CYS A 205 -10.83 -2.22 9.00
CA CYS A 205 -10.56 -1.21 10.01
C CYS A 205 -9.63 -1.68 11.12
N GLY A 206 -8.82 -0.78 11.68
CA GLY A 206 -7.99 -1.04 12.85
C GLY A 206 -6.49 -1.17 12.54
N VAL A 207 -5.75 -1.69 13.51
CA VAL A 207 -4.31 -1.97 13.40
C VAL A 207 -4.12 -3.24 12.56
N THR A 208 -4.01 -3.07 11.25
CA THR A 208 -4.01 -4.19 10.28
C THR A 208 -2.62 -4.80 10.03
N ARG A 209 -1.54 -4.18 10.52
CA ARG A 209 -0.17 -4.70 10.46
C ARG A 209 0.61 -4.39 11.75
N PRO A 210 1.78 -5.02 12.00
CA PRO A 210 2.50 -4.92 13.27
C PRO A 210 2.79 -3.50 13.75
N ILE A 211 2.93 -3.37 15.07
CA ILE A 211 3.42 -2.18 15.77
C ILE A 211 4.69 -2.59 16.51
N SER A 212 5.71 -1.74 16.51
CA SER A 212 6.92 -1.96 17.32
C SER A 212 7.51 -0.66 17.86
N VAL A 213 8.36 -0.75 18.88
CA VAL A 213 9.29 0.32 19.23
C VAL A 213 10.64 0.01 18.60
N ILE A 214 11.16 0.93 17.79
CA ILE A 214 12.47 0.83 17.14
C ILE A 214 13.47 1.69 17.90
N TYR A 215 14.64 1.11 18.19
CA TYR A 215 15.73 1.78 18.88
C TYR A 215 16.90 2.04 17.91
N THR A 216 17.44 3.26 17.94
CA THR A 216 18.59 3.65 17.10
C THR A 216 19.62 4.44 17.90
N PRO A 217 20.88 4.54 17.44
CA PRO A 217 21.84 5.50 17.98
C PRO A 217 21.40 6.95 17.76
N GLN A 218 21.92 7.89 18.56
CA GLN A 218 21.63 9.34 18.43
C GLN A 218 21.81 9.90 17.01
N THR A 219 22.74 9.34 16.23
CA THR A 219 22.84 9.57 14.79
C THR A 219 22.83 8.21 14.08
N PHE A 220 21.85 8.00 13.21
CA PHE A 220 21.56 6.71 12.57
C PHE A 220 21.36 6.86 11.05
N ILE A 221 21.42 5.75 10.33
CA ILE A 221 21.10 5.65 8.90
C ILE A 221 19.58 5.60 8.76
N ASP A 222 18.98 6.69 8.32
CA ASP A 222 17.52 6.86 8.21
C ASP A 222 16.99 6.36 6.86
N SER A 223 17.64 6.82 5.79
CA SER A 223 17.35 6.37 4.41
C SER A 223 18.54 5.62 3.83
N ALA A 224 18.30 4.50 3.15
CA ALA A 224 19.34 3.75 2.44
C ALA A 224 18.81 3.18 1.12
N ARG A 225 19.15 3.85 0.02
CA ARG A 225 18.65 3.56 -1.33
C ARG A 225 19.76 3.02 -2.21
N ILE A 226 19.53 1.89 -2.88
CA ILE A 226 20.52 1.27 -3.77
C ILE A 226 19.84 0.50 -4.91
N ARG A 227 20.30 0.72 -6.15
CA ARG A 227 19.76 0.07 -7.36
C ARG A 227 20.80 -0.12 -8.45
N LEU A 228 20.42 -0.84 -9.51
CA LEU A 228 21.16 -0.87 -10.77
C LEU A 228 20.66 0.28 -11.66
N ASP A 229 21.56 0.97 -12.37
CA ASP A 229 21.21 1.94 -13.41
C ASP A 229 21.15 1.28 -14.80
N GLU A 230 20.69 2.03 -15.81
CA GLU A 230 20.65 1.56 -17.21
C GLU A 230 22.04 1.30 -17.80
N GLY A 231 23.06 2.03 -17.32
CA GLY A 231 24.48 1.83 -17.67
C GLY A 231 25.10 0.57 -17.07
N GLY A 232 24.38 -0.16 -16.20
CA GLY A 232 24.86 -1.36 -15.52
C GLY A 232 25.77 -1.10 -14.33
N LYS A 233 25.79 0.12 -13.78
CA LYS A 233 26.43 0.47 -12.50
C LYS A 233 25.45 0.24 -11.35
N ILE A 234 25.96 -0.08 -10.18
CA ILE A 234 25.18 -0.02 -8.94
C ILE A 234 25.35 1.40 -8.38
N ILE A 235 24.24 2.10 -8.16
CA ILE A 235 24.23 3.48 -7.63
C ILE A 235 23.34 3.54 -6.39
N GLY A 236 23.62 4.48 -5.50
CA GLY A 236 22.82 4.66 -4.30
C GLY A 236 23.20 5.85 -3.43
N SER A 237 22.46 6.00 -2.35
CA SER A 237 22.65 7.04 -1.33
C SER A 237 22.20 6.56 0.03
N ALA A 238 22.91 6.98 1.08
CA ALA A 238 22.45 6.86 2.46
C ALA A 238 22.27 8.26 3.07
N ARG A 239 21.18 8.50 3.81
CA ARG A 239 20.96 9.72 4.60
C ARG A 239 21.04 9.41 6.08
N LEU A 240 21.84 10.17 6.81
CA LEU A 240 21.91 10.11 8.27
C LEU A 240 20.93 11.09 8.91
N ASN A 241 20.36 10.71 10.05
CA ASN A 241 19.48 11.54 10.88
C ASN A 241 20.07 11.63 12.30
N GLY A 242 20.22 12.84 12.83
CA GLY A 242 20.80 13.11 14.15
C GLY A 242 21.50 14.47 14.21
N SER A 243 22.19 14.74 15.32
CA SER A 243 22.88 16.02 15.55
C SER A 243 24.27 16.13 14.90
N GLN A 244 24.85 15.04 14.41
CA GLN A 244 26.22 14.98 13.86
C GLN A 244 26.25 14.27 12.50
N VAL A 245 25.52 14.84 11.52
CA VAL A 245 25.30 14.19 10.21
C VAL A 245 26.31 14.56 9.13
N SER A 246 26.99 15.71 9.19
CA SER A 246 27.94 16.15 8.15
C SER A 246 29.33 15.52 8.31
N GLY A 247 30.01 15.27 7.19
CA GLY A 247 31.38 14.75 7.15
C GLY A 247 31.56 13.32 7.69
N GLN A 248 30.47 12.59 7.92
CA GLN A 248 30.47 11.22 8.42
C GLN A 248 30.82 10.25 7.28
N ASN A 249 31.63 9.24 7.58
CA ASN A 249 31.93 8.17 6.63
C ASN A 249 30.82 7.10 6.67
N VAL A 250 30.15 6.90 5.53
CA VAL A 250 29.30 5.73 5.28
C VAL A 250 30.08 4.75 4.42
N GLU A 251 30.28 3.53 4.93
CA GLU A 251 30.77 2.40 4.15
C GLU A 251 29.59 1.58 3.61
N VAL A 252 29.64 1.21 2.33
CA VAL A 252 28.65 0.34 1.70
C VAL A 252 29.36 -0.89 1.14
N SER A 253 28.95 -2.07 1.56
CA SER A 253 29.57 -3.34 1.17
C SER A 253 28.57 -4.36 0.63
N ILE A 254 29.03 -5.13 -0.36
CA ILE A 254 28.33 -6.27 -0.97
C ILE A 254 29.35 -7.41 -1.06
N ALA A 255 29.38 -8.25 -0.04
CA ALA A 255 30.46 -9.23 0.18
C ALA A 255 30.60 -10.22 -0.98
N GLU A 256 29.49 -10.80 -1.47
CA GLU A 256 29.49 -11.75 -2.59
C GLU A 256 30.04 -11.16 -3.92
N LEU A 257 30.04 -9.83 -4.07
CA LEU A 257 30.59 -9.16 -5.25
C LEU A 257 32.05 -8.70 -5.06
N ASN A 258 32.63 -8.91 -3.87
CA ASN A 258 33.90 -8.34 -3.43
C ASN A 258 33.94 -6.81 -3.65
N LYS A 259 32.87 -6.11 -3.24
CA LYS A 259 32.75 -4.65 -3.36
C LYS A 259 32.54 -4.01 -1.99
N THR A 260 33.37 -3.01 -1.72
CA THR A 260 33.21 -2.04 -0.63
C THR A 260 33.52 -0.66 -1.20
N VAL A 261 32.68 0.33 -0.87
CA VAL A 261 32.89 1.74 -1.21
C VAL A 261 32.67 2.58 0.05
N ARG A 262 33.35 3.72 0.12
CA ARG A 262 33.18 4.71 1.19
C ARG A 262 32.77 6.04 0.59
N ALA A 263 31.80 6.70 1.22
CA ALA A 263 31.35 8.03 0.85
C ALA A 263 31.23 8.89 2.12
N LEU A 264 31.58 10.17 2.00
CA LEU A 264 31.36 11.15 3.05
C LEU A 264 29.97 11.77 2.88
N THR A 265 29.29 12.01 3.99
CA THR A 265 28.05 12.76 3.98
C THR A 265 28.28 14.26 3.72
N ASN A 266 27.37 14.85 2.94
CA ASN A 266 27.28 16.29 2.79
C ASN A 266 26.66 16.96 4.06
N ASN A 267 26.47 18.28 4.01
CA ASN A 267 25.88 19.04 5.12
C ASN A 267 24.44 18.64 5.48
N GLU A 268 23.72 17.94 4.61
CA GLU A 268 22.37 17.41 4.84
C GLU A 268 22.37 15.94 5.31
N GLY A 269 23.55 15.38 5.63
CA GLY A 269 23.70 13.99 6.05
C GLY A 269 23.66 12.96 4.91
N VAL A 270 23.71 13.37 3.64
CA VAL A 270 23.60 12.46 2.49
C VAL A 270 24.97 12.07 1.95
N ALA A 271 25.25 10.77 1.92
CA ALA A 271 26.40 10.17 1.27
C ALA A 271 25.96 9.39 0.01
N SER A 272 26.38 9.85 -1.18
CA SER A 272 26.08 9.20 -2.46
C SER A 272 27.27 8.39 -2.98
N PHE A 273 27.01 7.26 -3.65
CA PHE A 273 28.06 6.35 -4.11
C PHE A 273 27.74 5.67 -5.46
N GLU A 274 28.81 5.30 -6.19
CA GLU A 274 28.77 4.46 -7.38
C GLU A 274 29.67 3.23 -7.15
N ILE A 275 29.17 2.04 -7.47
CA ILE A 275 29.92 0.79 -7.51
C ILE A 275 29.86 0.25 -8.94
N ARG A 276 31.03 0.05 -9.55
CA ARG A 276 31.15 -0.73 -10.80
C ARG A 276 31.08 -2.22 -10.46
N PRO A 277 30.00 -2.94 -10.80
CA PRO A 277 29.86 -4.35 -10.43
C PRO A 277 30.88 -5.22 -11.19
N PRO A 278 31.25 -6.39 -10.63
CA PRO A 278 32.05 -7.37 -11.36
C PRO A 278 31.21 -8.04 -12.46
N ARG A 279 31.87 -8.69 -13.43
CA ARG A 279 31.19 -9.54 -14.44
C ARG A 279 30.40 -10.71 -13.84
N THR A 280 30.64 -11.04 -12.57
CA THR A 280 29.93 -12.08 -11.81
C THR A 280 28.60 -11.60 -11.20
N LEU A 281 28.20 -10.34 -11.41
CA LEU A 281 26.88 -9.86 -11.01
C LEU A 281 25.79 -10.66 -11.74
N GLN A 282 24.98 -11.38 -10.97
CA GLN A 282 23.77 -12.02 -11.47
C GLN A 282 22.62 -11.04 -11.31
N LYS A 283 21.94 -10.70 -12.42
CA LYS A 283 20.78 -9.80 -12.37
C LYS A 283 19.54 -10.55 -11.90
N TRP A 284 18.78 -9.93 -11.00
CA TRP A 284 17.51 -10.49 -10.51
C TRP A 284 16.52 -10.65 -11.67
N SER A 285 15.77 -11.76 -11.66
CA SER A 285 14.68 -12.06 -12.58
C SER A 285 13.73 -13.13 -12.00
N PRO A 286 12.52 -13.33 -12.52
CA PRO A 286 11.59 -14.36 -12.03
C PRO A 286 12.11 -15.81 -12.02
N ASP A 287 13.05 -16.15 -12.91
CA ASP A 287 13.68 -17.47 -12.99
C ASP A 287 14.96 -17.57 -12.13
N SER A 288 15.55 -16.43 -11.78
CA SER A 288 16.77 -16.33 -10.97
C SER A 288 16.65 -15.10 -10.06
N PRO A 289 15.90 -15.20 -8.95
CA PRO A 289 15.63 -14.09 -8.04
C PRO A 289 16.82 -13.83 -7.12
N LYS A 290 18.01 -13.55 -7.69
CA LYS A 290 19.22 -13.34 -6.91
C LYS A 290 19.10 -12.05 -6.08
N LEU A 291 19.07 -12.23 -4.76
CA LEU A 291 19.25 -11.19 -3.77
C LEU A 291 20.68 -11.25 -3.23
N TYR A 292 21.25 -10.08 -2.94
CA TYR A 292 22.56 -9.89 -2.32
C TYR A 292 22.39 -9.27 -0.94
N ASP A 293 23.19 -9.71 0.02
CA ASP A 293 23.32 -9.03 1.31
C ASP A 293 24.12 -7.74 1.12
N VAL A 294 23.45 -6.60 1.31
CA VAL A 294 24.02 -5.25 1.28
C VAL A 294 24.11 -4.73 2.70
N ARG A 295 25.24 -4.12 3.06
CA ARG A 295 25.42 -3.46 4.36
C ARG A 295 25.80 -2.00 4.17
N PHE A 296 25.19 -1.15 4.97
CA PHE A 296 25.53 0.27 5.14
C PHE A 296 26.01 0.45 6.58
N THR A 297 27.20 1.02 6.76
CA THR A 297 27.87 1.07 8.07
C THR A 297 28.45 2.44 8.33
N THR A 298 28.19 2.98 9.53
CA THR A 298 28.82 4.19 10.07
C THR A 298 29.68 3.83 11.29
N ALA A 299 30.24 4.82 11.97
CA ALA A 299 30.94 4.61 13.24
C ALA A 299 30.03 4.15 14.40
N ARG A 300 28.70 4.25 14.27
CA ARG A 300 27.74 4.00 15.37
C ARG A 300 26.53 3.14 15.00
N ASP A 301 26.26 2.94 13.70
CA ASP A 301 25.06 2.27 13.19
C ASP A 301 25.41 1.33 12.02
N GLU A 302 24.68 0.21 11.89
CA GLU A 302 24.80 -0.76 10.79
C GLU A 302 23.39 -1.16 10.31
N LEU A 303 23.08 -0.81 9.06
CA LEU A 303 21.86 -1.26 8.38
C LEU A 303 22.20 -2.38 7.39
N LYS A 304 21.41 -3.45 7.41
CA LYS A 304 21.53 -4.58 6.47
C LYS A 304 20.26 -4.65 5.63
N ASP A 305 20.35 -5.00 4.34
CA ASP A 305 19.17 -5.31 3.52
C ASP A 305 19.51 -6.39 2.48
N LYS A 306 18.47 -7.07 1.97
CA LYS A 306 18.56 -8.01 0.86
C LYS A 306 18.05 -7.32 -0.41
N VAL A 307 18.91 -7.18 -1.40
CA VAL A 307 18.65 -6.37 -2.61
C VAL A 307 18.93 -7.17 -3.88
N GLY A 308 17.98 -7.15 -4.82
CA GLY A 308 18.17 -7.66 -6.18
C GLY A 308 18.52 -6.54 -7.17
N PHE A 309 19.35 -6.84 -8.17
CA PHE A 309 19.79 -5.85 -9.16
C PHE A 309 19.22 -6.19 -10.55
N ARG A 310 18.37 -5.31 -11.11
CA ARG A 310 17.72 -5.49 -12.42
C ARG A 310 17.44 -4.16 -13.10
N THR A 311 17.44 -4.15 -14.43
CA THR A 311 16.91 -3.01 -15.22
C THR A 311 15.52 -3.36 -15.77
N ILE A 312 14.63 -2.37 -15.82
CA ILE A 312 13.30 -2.48 -16.45
C ILE A 312 13.11 -1.25 -17.34
N THR A 313 12.73 -1.47 -18.60
CA THR A 313 12.61 -0.40 -19.61
C THR A 313 11.51 -0.75 -20.62
N THR A 314 11.05 0.23 -21.40
CA THR A 314 10.14 0.02 -22.53
C THR A 314 10.79 0.44 -23.84
N ARG A 315 10.37 -0.14 -24.97
CA ARG A 315 10.85 0.21 -26.31
C ARG A 315 9.74 0.00 -27.34
N GLY A 316 9.11 1.09 -27.76
CA GLY A 316 7.85 1.01 -28.52
C GLY A 316 6.83 0.23 -27.70
N THR A 317 6.25 -0.81 -28.29
CA THR A 317 5.30 -1.71 -27.61
C THR A 317 5.94 -2.82 -26.76
N GLN A 318 7.28 -2.89 -26.65
CA GLN A 318 7.97 -3.93 -25.87
C GLN A 318 8.22 -3.51 -24.42
N LEU A 319 8.05 -4.46 -23.49
CA LEU A 319 8.56 -4.42 -22.12
C LEU A 319 9.85 -5.24 -22.01
N LEU A 320 10.91 -4.66 -21.43
CA LEU A 320 12.25 -5.26 -21.40
C LEU A 320 12.77 -5.40 -19.96
N LEU A 321 12.87 -6.63 -19.46
CA LEU A 321 13.56 -6.95 -18.21
C LEU A 321 15.02 -7.33 -18.51
N ASN A 322 15.97 -6.64 -17.88
CA ASN A 322 17.41 -6.84 -18.11
C ASN A 322 17.82 -6.75 -19.60
N GLY A 323 17.09 -5.94 -20.38
CA GLY A 323 17.27 -5.74 -21.82
C GLY A 323 16.60 -6.79 -22.73
N ARG A 324 15.93 -7.81 -22.17
CA ARG A 324 15.25 -8.87 -22.93
C ARG A 324 13.73 -8.70 -22.87
N PRO A 325 12.98 -8.92 -23.97
CA PRO A 325 11.52 -8.94 -23.96
C PRO A 325 10.95 -9.92 -22.93
N ILE A 326 9.87 -9.52 -22.27
CA ILE A 326 9.16 -10.34 -21.27
C ILE A 326 7.65 -10.17 -21.41
N PHE A 327 6.91 -11.28 -21.21
CA PHE A 327 5.48 -11.25 -20.97
C PHE A 327 5.20 -11.36 -19.47
N LEU A 328 4.33 -10.49 -18.95
CA LEU A 328 3.85 -10.55 -17.58
C LEU A 328 2.68 -11.54 -17.49
N ARG A 329 2.98 -12.74 -17.01
CA ARG A 329 2.02 -13.79 -16.69
C ARG A 329 1.64 -13.63 -15.23
N GLY A 330 0.58 -12.88 -14.94
CA GLY A 330 0.25 -12.55 -13.56
C GLY A 330 -1.19 -12.78 -13.15
N MET A 331 -1.47 -12.34 -11.94
CA MET A 331 -2.80 -12.24 -11.35
C MET A 331 -2.83 -10.97 -10.50
N SER A 332 -4.01 -10.38 -10.39
CA SER A 332 -4.27 -9.35 -9.39
C SER A 332 -4.59 -10.00 -8.04
N MET A 333 -4.28 -9.31 -6.95
CA MET A 333 -4.43 -9.84 -5.59
C MET A 333 -4.74 -8.72 -4.58
N HIS A 334 -5.76 -8.92 -3.75
CA HIS A 334 -5.99 -8.12 -2.54
C HIS A 334 -5.19 -8.67 -1.36
N GLU A 335 -4.90 -7.85 -0.35
CA GLU A 335 -4.15 -8.25 0.84
C GLU A 335 -5.05 -9.02 1.84
N GLU A 336 -5.58 -10.16 1.43
CA GLU A 336 -6.36 -11.07 2.27
C GLU A 336 -5.73 -12.45 2.28
N GLU A 337 -5.56 -13.02 3.46
CA GLU A 337 -5.17 -14.41 3.64
C GLU A 337 -6.26 -15.40 3.14
N LEU A 338 -5.89 -16.67 3.03
CA LEU A 338 -6.84 -17.76 2.78
C LEU A 338 -7.67 -18.00 4.06
N GLY A 339 -8.99 -18.00 3.93
CA GLY A 339 -9.91 -18.23 5.04
C GLY A 339 -11.31 -17.65 4.78
N ALA A 340 -12.31 -18.16 5.53
CA ALA A 340 -13.70 -17.69 5.44
C ALA A 340 -13.95 -16.34 6.15
N ASN A 341 -13.00 -15.87 6.95
CA ASN A 341 -13.09 -14.60 7.68
C ASN A 341 -11.70 -13.96 7.80
N PRO A 342 -11.11 -13.50 6.68
CA PRO A 342 -9.77 -12.92 6.66
C PRO A 342 -9.73 -11.64 7.50
N SER A 343 -8.64 -11.51 8.23
CA SER A 343 -8.33 -10.45 9.20
C SER A 343 -7.35 -9.41 8.65
N ARG A 344 -6.88 -9.61 7.40
CA ARG A 344 -5.86 -8.78 6.74
C ARG A 344 -4.45 -8.94 7.33
N ASN A 345 -4.23 -9.94 8.19
CA ASN A 345 -2.94 -10.25 8.79
C ASN A 345 -2.10 -11.15 7.87
N MET A 346 -1.38 -10.52 6.93
CA MET A 346 -0.60 -11.22 5.91
C MET A 346 0.78 -11.66 6.42
N THR A 347 0.86 -12.87 7.00
CA THR A 347 2.12 -13.50 7.45
C THR A 347 2.98 -13.98 6.27
N PRO A 348 4.29 -14.30 6.48
CA PRO A 348 5.14 -14.89 5.45
C PRO A 348 4.56 -16.18 4.85
N GLU A 349 3.92 -17.02 5.68
CA GLU A 349 3.31 -18.29 5.28
C GLU A 349 2.06 -18.05 4.41
N ALA A 350 1.21 -17.11 4.81
CA ALA A 350 0.02 -16.73 4.04
C ALA A 350 0.40 -16.15 2.66
N ALA A 351 1.40 -15.26 2.62
CA ALA A 351 1.93 -14.71 1.38
C ALA A 351 2.54 -15.80 0.49
N ARG A 352 3.36 -16.71 1.05
CA ARG A 352 3.94 -17.85 0.30
C ARG A 352 2.86 -18.82 -0.21
N ALA A 353 1.77 -19.03 0.53
CA ALA A 353 0.68 -19.90 0.09
C ALA A 353 0.00 -19.36 -1.18
N LEU A 354 -0.40 -18.08 -1.18
CA LEU A 354 -1.00 -17.41 -2.33
C LEU A 354 -0.02 -17.33 -3.51
N PHE A 355 1.21 -16.88 -3.28
CA PHE A 355 2.22 -16.77 -4.32
C PHE A 355 2.68 -18.13 -4.88
N SER A 356 2.54 -19.22 -4.13
CA SER A 356 2.78 -20.57 -4.67
C SER A 356 1.70 -21.00 -5.65
N GLN A 357 0.42 -20.65 -5.42
CA GLN A 357 -0.64 -20.90 -6.41
C GLN A 357 -0.38 -20.11 -7.70
N LEU A 358 0.03 -18.85 -7.58
CA LEU A 358 0.40 -18.01 -8.73
C LEU A 358 1.66 -18.52 -9.46
N LYS A 359 2.80 -18.64 -8.77
CA LYS A 359 4.07 -18.98 -9.42
C LYS A 359 4.10 -20.42 -9.93
N ASN A 360 3.67 -21.37 -9.10
CA ASN A 360 3.83 -22.81 -9.39
C ASN A 360 2.57 -23.41 -10.01
N GLY A 361 1.39 -23.00 -9.57
CA GLY A 361 0.12 -23.48 -10.11
C GLY A 361 -0.26 -22.85 -11.45
N LEU A 362 -0.14 -21.53 -11.59
CA LEU A 362 -0.44 -20.81 -12.83
C LEU A 362 0.79 -20.60 -13.74
N HIS A 363 2.00 -21.03 -13.37
CA HIS A 363 3.26 -20.69 -14.07
C HIS A 363 3.54 -19.17 -14.17
N GLY A 364 2.99 -18.39 -13.22
CA GLY A 364 3.07 -16.94 -13.18
C GLY A 364 4.47 -16.39 -12.86
N ASN A 365 4.73 -15.17 -13.30
CA ASN A 365 5.95 -14.41 -13.03
C ASN A 365 5.70 -12.95 -12.59
N PHE A 366 4.43 -12.54 -12.44
CA PHE A 366 4.01 -11.18 -12.13
C PHE A 366 2.80 -11.18 -11.18
N VAL A 367 2.67 -10.17 -10.32
CA VAL A 367 1.49 -9.95 -9.48
C VAL A 367 1.16 -8.47 -9.42
N ARG A 368 -0.13 -8.14 -9.55
CA ARG A 368 -0.65 -6.80 -9.26
C ARG A 368 -1.18 -6.79 -7.83
N LEU A 369 -0.52 -6.05 -6.95
CA LEU A 369 -0.91 -5.91 -5.55
C LEU A 369 -1.89 -4.74 -5.46
N SER A 370 -3.18 -5.08 -5.39
CA SER A 370 -4.31 -4.15 -5.54
C SER A 370 -5.02 -3.90 -4.20
N HIS A 371 -5.67 -2.75 -4.00
CA HIS A 371 -5.62 -1.50 -4.79
C HIS A 371 -4.77 -0.45 -4.06
N TYR A 372 -3.74 -0.93 -3.37
CA TYR A 372 -3.06 -0.20 -2.32
C TYR A 372 -1.74 -0.90 -2.02
N THR A 373 -0.90 -0.26 -1.23
CA THR A 373 0.40 -0.80 -0.86
C THR A 373 0.21 -1.93 0.14
N HIS A 374 0.62 -3.15 -0.25
CA HIS A 374 0.59 -4.36 0.61
C HIS A 374 1.75 -4.32 1.62
N SER A 375 1.77 -5.26 2.57
CA SER A 375 2.82 -5.36 3.60
C SER A 375 4.22 -5.54 3.02
N GLU A 376 5.22 -5.03 3.73
CA GLU A 376 6.63 -5.26 3.39
C GLU A 376 6.95 -6.76 3.37
N THR A 377 6.33 -7.53 4.28
CA THR A 377 6.34 -8.99 4.28
C THR A 377 5.96 -9.55 2.91
N THR A 378 4.79 -9.18 2.36
CA THR A 378 4.33 -9.64 1.05
C THR A 378 5.35 -9.31 -0.06
N LEU A 379 5.90 -8.10 -0.05
CA LEU A 379 6.87 -7.66 -1.06
C LEU A 379 8.23 -8.35 -0.96
N ARG A 380 8.73 -8.61 0.26
CA ARG A 380 9.95 -9.40 0.47
C ARG A 380 9.78 -10.83 -0.02
N ILE A 381 8.61 -11.44 0.20
CA ILE A 381 8.29 -12.77 -0.34
C ILE A 381 8.20 -12.74 -1.87
N ALA A 382 7.72 -11.66 -2.50
CA ALA A 382 7.74 -11.50 -3.96
C ALA A 382 9.17 -11.38 -4.53
N ASP A 383 10.03 -10.59 -3.88
CA ASP A 383 11.46 -10.46 -4.18
C ASP A 383 12.17 -11.84 -4.15
N GLU A 384 11.96 -12.61 -3.07
CA GLU A 384 12.56 -13.93 -2.87
C GLU A 384 12.02 -15.00 -3.83
N MET A 385 10.70 -15.04 -4.02
CA MET A 385 10.06 -16.03 -4.89
C MET A 385 10.25 -15.71 -6.37
N GLY A 386 10.74 -14.52 -6.75
CA GLY A 386 10.88 -14.14 -8.14
C GLY A 386 9.53 -13.91 -8.80
N LEU A 387 8.72 -13.02 -8.22
CA LEU A 387 7.53 -12.46 -8.82
C LEU A 387 7.78 -10.97 -9.08
N LEU A 388 7.54 -10.51 -10.32
CA LEU A 388 7.50 -9.10 -10.65
C LEU A 388 6.27 -8.48 -9.99
N VAL A 389 6.35 -7.23 -9.53
CA VAL A 389 5.28 -6.57 -8.80
C VAL A 389 4.86 -5.27 -9.47
N TRP A 390 3.56 -5.07 -9.54
CA TRP A 390 2.93 -3.77 -9.64
C TRP A 390 2.44 -3.38 -8.25
N GLY A 391 2.97 -2.27 -7.71
CA GLY A 391 2.51 -1.64 -6.47
C GLY A 391 1.60 -0.46 -6.79
N GLU A 392 0.57 -0.24 -5.98
CA GLU A 392 -0.49 0.73 -6.24
C GLU A 392 -0.83 1.53 -4.97
N ILE A 393 -1.38 2.73 -5.12
CA ILE A 393 -2.02 3.50 -4.04
C ILE A 393 -3.51 3.67 -4.33
N PRO A 394 -4.38 3.79 -3.30
CA PRO A 394 -5.84 3.69 -3.45
C PRO A 394 -6.54 4.95 -4.01
N VAL A 395 -5.93 5.61 -5.00
CA VAL A 395 -6.59 6.63 -5.85
C VAL A 395 -7.57 5.91 -6.78
N TYR A 396 -8.78 5.69 -6.28
CA TYR A 396 -9.74 4.71 -6.81
C TYR A 396 -11.09 5.37 -7.12
N TRP A 397 -11.64 5.12 -8.31
CA TRP A 397 -12.92 5.67 -8.77
C TRP A 397 -13.07 7.20 -8.55
N THR A 398 -13.89 7.60 -7.59
CA THR A 398 -14.43 8.96 -7.42
C THR A 398 -13.82 9.69 -6.23
N VAL A 399 -12.49 9.65 -6.10
CA VAL A 399 -11.73 10.58 -5.24
C VAL A 399 -12.09 12.03 -5.62
N ASP A 400 -12.20 12.95 -4.65
CA ASP A 400 -12.32 14.37 -4.98
C ASP A 400 -11.01 14.92 -5.57
N PHE A 401 -10.93 14.92 -6.90
CA PHE A 401 -9.77 15.42 -7.65
C PHE A 401 -9.57 16.95 -7.55
N ASN A 402 -10.49 17.69 -6.92
CA ASN A 402 -10.31 19.12 -6.62
C ASN A 402 -9.77 19.37 -5.20
N SER A 403 -9.80 18.36 -4.33
CA SER A 403 -9.36 18.48 -2.95
C SER A 403 -7.83 18.53 -2.85
N ALA A 404 -7.32 19.60 -2.24
CA ALA A 404 -5.91 19.70 -1.88
C ALA A 404 -5.51 18.66 -0.81
N HIS A 405 -6.42 18.34 0.13
CA HIS A 405 -6.22 17.30 1.15
C HIS A 405 -6.05 15.92 0.51
N SER A 406 -6.89 15.59 -0.47
CA SER A 406 -6.78 14.33 -1.22
C SER A 406 -5.48 14.26 -2.03
N MET A 407 -5.03 15.38 -2.62
CA MET A 407 -3.71 15.43 -3.27
C MET A 407 -2.58 15.17 -2.26
N GLU A 408 -2.64 15.77 -1.08
CA GLU A 408 -1.65 15.60 -0.01
C GLU A 408 -1.57 14.14 0.45
N ILE A 409 -2.72 13.49 0.73
CA ILE A 409 -2.78 12.07 1.09
C ILE A 409 -2.23 11.18 -0.04
N ALA A 410 -2.58 11.44 -1.30
CA ALA A 410 -2.08 10.66 -2.44
C ALA A 410 -0.55 10.78 -2.58
N GLN A 411 -0.01 12.00 -2.45
CA GLN A 411 1.43 12.25 -2.49
C GLN A 411 2.16 11.67 -1.28
N GLN A 412 1.53 11.66 -0.10
CA GLN A 412 2.02 11.00 1.11
C GLN A 412 2.09 9.49 0.92
N ALA A 413 0.99 8.85 0.56
CA ALA A 413 0.93 7.41 0.34
C ALA A 413 1.96 6.96 -0.70
N MET A 414 2.10 7.69 -1.82
CA MET A 414 3.13 7.41 -2.83
C MET A 414 4.55 7.56 -2.27
N ARG A 415 4.83 8.64 -1.53
CA ARG A 415 6.14 8.87 -0.89
C ARG A 415 6.51 7.75 0.09
N GLU A 416 5.61 7.40 1.00
CA GLU A 416 5.81 6.35 2.00
C GLU A 416 6.05 4.98 1.34
N SER A 417 5.28 4.65 0.30
CA SER A 417 5.41 3.39 -0.45
C SER A 417 6.75 3.30 -1.20
N VAL A 418 7.10 4.34 -1.96
CA VAL A 418 8.36 4.38 -2.71
C VAL A 418 9.56 4.39 -1.77
N SER A 419 9.51 5.12 -0.65
CA SER A 419 10.60 5.16 0.33
C SER A 419 10.82 3.81 1.02
N ARG A 420 9.76 3.13 1.48
CA ARG A 420 9.86 1.80 2.11
C ARG A 420 10.44 0.76 1.15
N ASP A 421 9.95 0.76 -0.09
CA ASP A 421 10.17 -0.34 -1.03
C ASP A 421 11.18 -0.03 -2.14
N TYR A 422 11.92 1.09 -2.05
CA TYR A 422 12.88 1.53 -3.08
C TYR A 422 13.87 0.43 -3.50
N ASN A 423 14.29 -0.41 -2.55
CA ASN A 423 15.26 -1.49 -2.76
C ASN A 423 14.63 -2.82 -3.24
N ARG A 424 13.30 -2.92 -3.38
CA ARG A 424 12.60 -4.16 -3.79
C ARG A 424 12.70 -4.39 -5.30
N ALA A 425 13.45 -5.40 -5.71
CA ALA A 425 13.77 -5.65 -7.12
C ALA A 425 12.56 -6.10 -7.95
N SER A 426 11.63 -6.81 -7.31
CA SER A 426 10.36 -7.28 -7.84
C SER A 426 9.50 -6.15 -8.41
N ILE A 427 9.37 -5.03 -7.68
CA ILE A 427 8.54 -3.92 -8.10
C ILE A 427 9.11 -3.33 -9.39
N ILE A 428 8.31 -3.37 -10.45
CA ILE A 428 8.63 -2.80 -11.76
C ILE A 428 7.67 -1.70 -12.19
N VAL A 429 6.49 -1.62 -11.56
CA VAL A 429 5.47 -0.63 -11.85
C VAL A 429 5.00 0.04 -10.56
N TRP A 430 4.99 1.37 -10.56
CA TRP A 430 4.24 2.20 -9.61
C TRP A 430 2.93 2.65 -10.25
N SER A 431 1.81 2.33 -9.64
CA SER A 431 0.48 2.73 -10.10
C SER A 431 -0.08 3.90 -9.31
N VAL A 432 -0.50 4.93 -10.04
CA VAL A 432 -1.03 6.17 -9.49
C VAL A 432 -2.57 6.19 -9.38
N GLY A 433 -3.25 5.09 -9.72
CA GLY A 433 -4.70 4.94 -9.49
C GLY A 433 -5.40 3.96 -10.43
N ASN A 434 -6.72 3.79 -10.23
CA ASN A 434 -7.55 2.79 -10.89
C ASN A 434 -8.97 3.30 -11.21
N GLU A 435 -9.41 3.12 -12.47
CA GLU A 435 -10.77 3.38 -12.95
C GLU A 435 -11.31 4.77 -12.60
N THR A 436 -10.44 5.77 -12.70
CA THR A 436 -10.77 7.17 -12.37
C THR A 436 -11.46 7.85 -13.56
N PRO A 437 -12.65 8.45 -13.39
CA PRO A 437 -13.37 9.11 -14.48
C PRO A 437 -12.56 10.21 -15.18
N ILE A 438 -12.60 10.24 -16.52
CA ILE A 438 -11.87 11.25 -17.30
C ILE A 438 -12.51 12.63 -17.09
N GLY A 439 -11.70 13.62 -16.72
CA GLY A 439 -12.07 15.02 -16.58
C GLY A 439 -10.85 15.88 -16.23
N ASP A 440 -10.95 17.20 -16.39
CA ASP A 440 -9.80 18.10 -16.27
C ASP A 440 -9.14 18.08 -14.89
N ALA A 441 -9.95 18.12 -13.82
CA ALA A 441 -9.48 18.01 -12.43
C ALA A 441 -8.72 16.70 -12.20
N ARG A 442 -9.28 15.56 -12.63
CA ARG A 442 -8.64 14.23 -12.57
C ARG A 442 -7.34 14.19 -13.35
N ASN A 443 -7.30 14.75 -14.57
CA ASN A 443 -6.11 14.74 -15.42
C ASN A 443 -4.98 15.60 -14.84
N LEU A 444 -5.32 16.74 -14.22
CA LEU A 444 -4.38 17.58 -13.48
C LEU A 444 -3.87 16.85 -12.23
N PHE A 445 -4.77 16.27 -11.44
CA PHE A 445 -4.46 15.52 -10.21
C PHE A 445 -3.50 14.37 -10.52
N MET A 446 -3.90 13.44 -11.40
CA MET A 446 -3.09 12.27 -11.71
C MET A 446 -1.81 12.64 -12.46
N GLY A 447 -1.81 13.69 -13.29
CA GLY A 447 -0.59 14.21 -13.90
C GLY A 447 0.42 14.76 -12.88
N ASN A 448 -0.05 15.45 -11.84
CA ASN A 448 0.79 15.88 -10.71
C ASN A 448 1.35 14.67 -9.95
N LEU A 449 0.51 13.66 -9.71
CA LEU A 449 0.91 12.44 -9.00
C LEU A 449 1.92 11.59 -9.80
N VAL A 450 1.81 11.51 -11.12
CA VAL A 450 2.83 10.91 -12.00
C VAL A 450 4.16 11.66 -11.88
N ARG A 451 4.16 13.00 -11.91
CA ARG A 451 5.37 13.81 -11.73
C ARG A 451 6.01 13.61 -10.35
N HIS A 452 5.20 13.54 -9.30
CA HIS A 452 5.65 13.26 -7.93
C HIS A 452 6.26 11.86 -7.80
N THR A 453 5.60 10.83 -8.35
CA THR A 453 6.14 9.46 -8.38
C THR A 453 7.51 9.41 -9.06
N ARG A 454 7.67 10.08 -10.22
CA ARG A 454 8.92 10.14 -10.98
C ARG A 454 10.04 10.92 -10.28
N SER A 455 9.73 11.83 -9.35
CA SER A 455 10.74 12.53 -8.54
C SER A 455 11.22 11.70 -7.34
N LEU A 456 10.43 10.70 -6.92
CA LEU A 456 10.78 9.76 -5.86
C LEU A 456 11.57 8.55 -6.38
N ASP A 457 11.22 8.05 -7.57
CA ASP A 457 11.88 6.93 -8.25
C ASP A 457 11.84 7.10 -9.78
N ASP A 458 13.04 7.18 -10.37
CA ASP A 458 13.30 7.33 -11.79
C ASP A 458 13.62 5.99 -12.50
N SER A 459 13.54 4.86 -11.78
CA SER A 459 14.04 3.55 -12.22
C SER A 459 12.97 2.48 -12.48
N ARG A 460 11.70 2.82 -12.25
CA ARG A 460 10.53 1.95 -12.42
C ARG A 460 9.52 2.62 -13.34
N LEU A 461 8.66 1.83 -13.95
CA LEU A 461 7.62 2.30 -14.86
C LEU A 461 6.48 2.92 -14.06
N ILE A 462 5.88 4.00 -14.55
CA ILE A 462 4.65 4.54 -13.97
C ILE A 462 3.45 4.08 -14.80
N SER A 463 2.38 3.65 -14.13
CA SER A 463 1.13 3.20 -14.76
C SER A 463 -0.10 3.67 -13.98
N ALA A 464 -1.28 3.35 -14.50
CA ALA A 464 -2.58 3.45 -13.85
C ALA A 464 -3.54 2.54 -14.64
N ALA A 465 -4.54 1.95 -13.98
CA ALA A 465 -5.63 1.29 -14.70
C ALA A 465 -6.56 2.37 -15.26
N ILE A 466 -6.36 2.71 -16.54
CA ILE A 466 -7.02 3.80 -17.24
C ILE A 466 -8.29 3.35 -17.95
N MET A 467 -9.15 4.32 -18.28
CA MET A 467 -10.37 4.06 -19.04
C MET A 467 -10.03 3.78 -20.51
N ALA A 468 -10.91 3.03 -21.19
CA ALA A 468 -10.83 2.79 -22.63
C ALA A 468 -12.19 3.06 -23.30
N GLY A 469 -12.16 3.73 -24.45
CA GLY A 469 -13.34 3.90 -25.29
C GLY A 469 -13.77 2.59 -25.95
N ARG A 470 -15.06 2.45 -26.23
CA ARG A 470 -15.63 1.30 -26.95
C ARG A 470 -16.56 1.79 -28.05
N LYS A 471 -16.40 1.25 -29.26
CA LYS A 471 -17.23 1.57 -30.42
C LYS A 471 -17.50 0.31 -31.24
N THR A 472 -18.73 0.15 -31.73
CA THR A 472 -19.10 -0.96 -32.63
C THR A 472 -19.64 -0.39 -33.93
N GLU A 473 -18.99 -0.70 -35.05
CA GLU A 473 -19.38 -0.24 -36.39
C GLU A 473 -19.37 -1.42 -37.36
N ASN A 474 -20.42 -1.55 -38.18
CA ASN A 474 -20.57 -2.64 -39.15
C ASN A 474 -20.37 -4.06 -38.55
N GLY A 475 -20.79 -4.26 -37.30
CA GLY A 475 -20.63 -5.52 -36.56
C GLY A 475 -19.25 -5.74 -35.94
N VAL A 476 -18.29 -4.82 -36.12
CA VAL A 476 -16.94 -4.91 -35.56
C VAL A 476 -16.83 -4.03 -34.32
N THR A 477 -16.61 -4.64 -33.16
CA THR A 477 -16.31 -3.92 -31.92
C THR A 477 -14.82 -3.60 -31.84
N THR A 478 -14.50 -2.33 -31.63
CA THR A 478 -13.15 -1.83 -31.37
C THR A 478 -13.09 -1.18 -30.00
N ILE A 479 -12.13 -1.60 -29.19
CA ILE A 479 -11.75 -0.96 -27.93
C ILE A 479 -10.55 -0.05 -28.23
N THR A 480 -10.63 1.21 -27.80
CA THR A 480 -9.60 2.23 -28.06
C THR A 480 -9.04 2.71 -26.73
N VAL A 481 -7.72 2.68 -26.58
CA VAL A 481 -7.02 3.24 -25.42
C VAL A 481 -6.58 4.66 -25.77
N ASP A 482 -7.41 5.63 -25.35
CA ASP A 482 -7.32 7.05 -25.68
C ASP A 482 -7.41 7.99 -24.46
N ASP A 483 -7.43 7.47 -23.23
CA ASP A 483 -7.35 8.25 -21.99
C ASP A 483 -6.14 9.24 -22.02
N PRO A 484 -6.36 10.56 -21.85
CA PRO A 484 -5.29 11.57 -21.90
C PRO A 484 -4.12 11.32 -20.93
N LEU A 485 -4.35 10.62 -19.80
CA LEU A 485 -3.30 10.26 -18.86
C LEU A 485 -2.28 9.28 -19.49
N GLY A 486 -2.69 8.45 -20.44
CA GLY A 486 -1.83 7.47 -21.14
C GLY A 486 -0.62 8.09 -21.83
N ALA A 487 -0.66 9.38 -22.17
CA ALA A 487 0.50 10.12 -22.67
C ALA A 487 1.64 10.24 -21.63
N GLN A 488 1.31 10.34 -20.33
CA GLN A 488 2.26 10.54 -19.23
C GLN A 488 2.81 9.23 -18.63
N LEU A 489 2.09 8.11 -18.79
CA LEU A 489 2.45 6.78 -18.27
C LEU A 489 3.53 6.07 -19.12
N ASP A 490 4.29 5.15 -18.53
CA ASP A 490 5.29 4.32 -19.24
C ASP A 490 4.70 3.00 -19.75
N LEU A 491 3.74 2.46 -19.00
CA LEU A 491 2.99 1.24 -19.31
C LEU A 491 1.49 1.59 -19.30
N LEU A 492 0.78 1.24 -20.37
CA LEU A 492 -0.69 1.36 -20.41
C LEU A 492 -1.31 0.16 -19.69
N ALA A 493 -2.44 0.37 -19.02
CA ALA A 493 -3.17 -0.74 -18.40
C ALA A 493 -4.68 -0.48 -18.46
N VAL A 494 -5.42 -1.50 -18.88
CA VAL A 494 -6.88 -1.40 -19.06
C VAL A 494 -7.57 -2.53 -18.31
N ASN A 495 -8.62 -2.18 -17.59
CA ASN A 495 -9.55 -3.14 -17.02
C ASN A 495 -10.60 -3.50 -18.08
N THR A 496 -10.82 -4.79 -18.35
CA THR A 496 -11.74 -5.23 -19.40
C THR A 496 -12.60 -6.40 -18.96
N TYR A 497 -13.92 -6.23 -19.05
CA TYR A 497 -14.91 -7.17 -18.52
C TYR A 497 -15.98 -7.54 -19.56
N ASN A 498 -15.61 -7.49 -20.85
CA ASN A 498 -16.49 -7.83 -21.97
C ASN A 498 -17.03 -9.26 -21.81
N GLY A 499 -18.35 -9.43 -21.85
CA GLY A 499 -19.08 -10.67 -21.57
C GLY A 499 -19.52 -10.84 -20.11
N TRP A 500 -18.78 -10.29 -19.15
CA TRP A 500 -19.18 -10.33 -17.74
C TRP A 500 -20.08 -9.16 -17.35
N TYR A 501 -19.60 -7.93 -17.48
CA TYR A 501 -20.35 -6.71 -17.17
C TYR A 501 -21.10 -6.12 -18.36
N SER A 502 -20.75 -6.51 -19.58
CA SER A 502 -21.53 -6.22 -20.79
C SER A 502 -22.45 -7.39 -21.16
N GLU A 503 -23.30 -7.15 -22.16
CA GLU A 503 -24.23 -8.12 -22.75
C GLU A 503 -23.58 -8.96 -23.88
N ASP A 504 -22.25 -8.90 -24.05
CA ASP A 504 -21.57 -9.60 -25.14
C ASP A 504 -21.65 -11.13 -24.99
N GLU A 505 -21.94 -11.82 -26.09
CA GLU A 505 -21.75 -13.27 -26.15
C GLU A 505 -20.26 -13.62 -26.10
N LEU A 506 -19.88 -14.64 -25.33
CA LEU A 506 -18.47 -15.00 -25.16
C LEU A 506 -17.78 -15.34 -26.49
N ASP A 507 -18.50 -15.91 -27.46
CA ASP A 507 -17.93 -16.32 -28.75
C ASP A 507 -17.62 -15.13 -29.69
N VAL A 508 -18.10 -13.91 -29.42
CA VAL A 508 -17.72 -12.71 -30.21
C VAL A 508 -16.47 -12.01 -29.68
N LEU A 509 -16.05 -12.27 -28.44
CA LEU A 509 -14.88 -11.63 -27.81
C LEU A 509 -13.57 -11.78 -28.63
N PRO A 510 -13.25 -12.94 -29.25
CA PRO A 510 -12.04 -13.09 -30.06
C PRO A 510 -12.00 -12.19 -31.32
N SER A 511 -13.12 -11.59 -31.73
CA SER A 511 -13.19 -10.63 -32.85
C SER A 511 -13.08 -9.17 -32.43
N PHE A 512 -12.89 -8.87 -31.14
CA PHE A 512 -12.75 -7.48 -30.68
C PHE A 512 -11.38 -6.94 -31.07
N ASN A 513 -11.39 -5.83 -31.82
CA ASN A 513 -10.18 -5.11 -32.17
C ASN A 513 -9.72 -4.24 -30.99
N TRP A 514 -8.40 -4.09 -30.84
CA TRP A 514 -7.80 -3.22 -29.84
C TRP A 514 -6.86 -2.23 -30.52
N ALA A 515 -7.09 -0.94 -30.26
CA ALA A 515 -6.29 0.16 -30.77
C ALA A 515 -5.78 1.03 -29.62
N SER A 516 -4.65 1.72 -29.82
CA SER A 516 -4.17 2.76 -28.91
C SER A 516 -3.61 3.93 -29.72
N ASN A 517 -3.75 5.14 -29.20
CA ASN A 517 -3.13 6.34 -29.76
C ASN A 517 -1.63 6.45 -29.41
N ALA A 518 -1.10 5.59 -28.54
CA ALA A 518 0.28 5.64 -28.06
C ALA A 518 1.07 4.38 -28.42
N ASN A 519 2.30 4.57 -28.92
CA ASN A 519 3.25 3.49 -29.21
C ASN A 519 3.94 3.01 -27.92
N LYS A 520 3.18 2.37 -27.02
CA LYS A 520 3.59 1.93 -25.69
C LYS A 520 3.14 0.48 -25.43
N PRO A 521 3.80 -0.27 -24.52
CA PRO A 521 3.28 -1.55 -24.09
C PRO A 521 1.97 -1.38 -23.31
N MET A 522 1.11 -2.38 -23.35
CA MET A 522 -0.13 -2.45 -22.56
C MET A 522 -0.22 -3.76 -21.77
N ILE A 523 -0.86 -3.73 -20.61
CA ILE A 523 -1.42 -4.93 -19.95
C ILE A 523 -2.94 -4.86 -19.83
N PHE A 524 -3.59 -6.01 -19.70
CA PHE A 524 -4.90 -6.06 -19.06
C PHE A 524 -4.69 -6.14 -17.56
N SER A 525 -4.92 -5.04 -16.83
CA SER A 525 -4.74 -4.94 -15.38
C SER A 525 -5.84 -5.64 -14.59
N GLU A 526 -6.98 -5.86 -15.24
CA GLU A 526 -8.09 -6.69 -14.78
C GLU A 526 -8.86 -7.28 -15.97
N PHE A 527 -9.29 -8.53 -15.81
CA PHE A 527 -10.41 -9.14 -16.53
C PHE A 527 -10.84 -10.38 -15.75
N GLY A 528 -12.11 -10.79 -15.84
CA GLY A 528 -12.63 -11.91 -15.06
C GLY A 528 -14.15 -12.04 -15.09
N ALA A 529 -14.64 -13.15 -14.56
CA ALA A 529 -16.07 -13.42 -14.36
C ALA A 529 -16.25 -14.04 -12.96
N ASP A 530 -17.35 -13.71 -12.27
CA ASP A 530 -17.64 -14.34 -10.97
C ASP A 530 -18.02 -15.82 -11.18
N ALA A 531 -17.51 -16.70 -10.32
CA ALA A 531 -18.00 -18.07 -10.15
C ALA A 531 -18.00 -18.50 -8.67
N LYS A 532 -19.06 -19.17 -8.22
CA LYS A 532 -19.07 -19.81 -6.89
C LYS A 532 -18.51 -21.23 -7.04
N PHE A 533 -17.46 -21.54 -6.28
CA PHE A 533 -16.86 -22.88 -6.28
C PHE A 533 -17.91 -23.94 -5.95
N GLY A 534 -17.92 -25.04 -6.71
CA GLY A 534 -18.91 -26.12 -6.61
C GLY A 534 -20.28 -25.83 -7.22
N PHE A 535 -20.51 -24.65 -7.82
CA PHE A 535 -21.72 -24.37 -8.59
C PHE A 535 -21.46 -24.62 -10.09
N HIS A 536 -22.13 -25.63 -10.63
CA HIS A 536 -21.91 -26.13 -11.99
C HIS A 536 -23.11 -25.92 -12.91
N ASP A 537 -22.83 -25.56 -14.16
CA ASP A 537 -23.79 -25.55 -15.28
C ASP A 537 -23.13 -26.24 -16.49
N PRO A 538 -23.54 -27.48 -16.84
CA PRO A 538 -22.99 -28.20 -17.98
C PRO A 538 -23.13 -27.50 -19.34
N THR A 539 -23.97 -26.46 -19.46
CA THR A 539 -24.10 -25.70 -20.70
C THR A 539 -23.05 -24.59 -20.87
N GLY A 540 -22.36 -24.19 -19.78
CA GLY A 540 -21.41 -23.08 -19.79
C GLY A 540 -22.02 -21.74 -20.23
N ARG A 541 -23.28 -21.49 -19.85
CA ARG A 541 -24.06 -20.28 -20.19
C ARG A 541 -24.56 -19.53 -18.97
N ILE A 542 -24.77 -20.20 -17.85
CA ILE A 542 -25.29 -19.60 -16.61
C ILE A 542 -24.15 -18.88 -15.88
N LYS A 543 -24.25 -17.55 -15.74
CA LYS A 543 -23.33 -16.73 -14.93
C LYS A 543 -23.24 -17.28 -13.49
N PHE A 544 -22.09 -17.08 -12.85
CA PHE A 544 -21.69 -17.70 -11.57
C PHE A 544 -21.31 -19.19 -11.61
N SER A 545 -21.51 -19.95 -12.70
CA SER A 545 -20.97 -21.30 -12.78
C SER A 545 -19.48 -21.33 -13.10
N GLU A 546 -18.80 -22.37 -12.66
CA GLU A 546 -17.39 -22.58 -12.98
C GLU A 546 -17.15 -22.80 -14.49
N GLU A 547 -18.07 -23.47 -15.19
CA GLU A 547 -18.01 -23.67 -16.64
C GLU A 547 -18.13 -22.35 -17.40
N TYR A 548 -19.00 -21.44 -16.95
CA TYR A 548 -19.11 -20.11 -17.53
C TYR A 548 -17.82 -19.31 -17.34
N GLN A 549 -17.24 -19.32 -16.13
CA GLN A 549 -15.95 -18.65 -15.88
C GLN A 549 -14.83 -19.25 -16.73
N ALA A 550 -14.75 -20.58 -16.83
CA ALA A 550 -13.75 -21.25 -17.66
C ALA A 550 -13.89 -20.87 -19.15
N ARG A 551 -15.12 -20.84 -19.69
CA ARG A 551 -15.40 -20.42 -21.08
C ARG A 551 -15.11 -18.93 -21.31
N TYR A 552 -15.42 -18.07 -20.33
CA TYR A 552 -15.07 -16.64 -20.36
C TYR A 552 -13.55 -16.46 -20.47
N TYR A 553 -12.77 -17.18 -19.67
CA TYR A 553 -11.31 -17.14 -19.74
C TYR A 553 -10.78 -17.65 -21.10
N GLN A 554 -11.31 -18.77 -21.64
CA GLN A 554 -10.92 -19.26 -22.97
C GLN A 554 -11.07 -18.18 -24.05
N ARG A 555 -12.25 -17.56 -24.14
CA ARG A 555 -12.55 -16.54 -25.17
C ARG A 555 -11.81 -15.22 -24.97
N THR A 556 -11.60 -14.81 -23.73
CA THR A 556 -10.84 -13.59 -23.42
C THR A 556 -9.35 -13.77 -23.71
N LEU A 557 -8.80 -14.98 -23.52
CA LEU A 557 -7.41 -15.30 -23.87
C LEU A 557 -7.21 -15.42 -25.39
N GLU A 558 -8.18 -15.99 -26.12
CA GLU A 558 -8.20 -15.98 -27.60
C GLU A 558 -8.23 -14.56 -28.19
N MET A 559 -8.90 -13.61 -27.51
CA MET A 559 -8.87 -12.18 -27.84
C MET A 559 -7.50 -11.57 -27.49
N ALA A 560 -6.98 -11.81 -26.29
CA ALA A 560 -5.73 -11.24 -25.79
C ALA A 560 -4.54 -11.56 -26.71
N ASP A 561 -4.47 -12.77 -27.25
CA ASP A 561 -3.41 -13.20 -28.17
C ASP A 561 -3.37 -12.45 -29.50
N ARG A 562 -4.43 -11.73 -29.85
CA ARG A 562 -4.53 -10.93 -31.09
C ARG A 562 -4.14 -9.47 -30.89
N VAL A 563 -3.90 -9.01 -29.65
CA VAL A 563 -3.60 -7.61 -29.33
C VAL A 563 -2.10 -7.35 -29.48
N PRO A 564 -1.63 -6.61 -30.51
CA PRO A 564 -0.22 -6.62 -30.92
C PRO A 564 0.72 -5.83 -29.98
N PHE A 565 0.16 -5.06 -29.06
CA PHE A 565 0.90 -4.26 -28.06
C PHE A 565 0.68 -4.76 -26.61
N LEU A 566 0.04 -5.92 -26.45
CA LEU A 566 -0.19 -6.54 -25.14
C LEU A 566 1.05 -7.30 -24.67
N VAL A 567 1.64 -6.87 -23.57
CA VAL A 567 2.84 -7.47 -22.95
C VAL A 567 2.54 -8.18 -21.64
N GLY A 568 1.28 -8.27 -21.23
CA GLY A 568 0.95 -8.86 -19.94
C GLY A 568 -0.53 -8.94 -19.61
N LEU A 569 -0.83 -9.83 -18.67
CA LEU A 569 -2.15 -10.09 -18.14
C LEU A 569 -2.06 -10.11 -16.61
N SER A 570 -3.05 -9.47 -15.97
CA SER A 570 -3.32 -9.54 -14.54
C SER A 570 -4.81 -9.74 -14.33
N PRO A 571 -5.34 -10.96 -14.55
CA PRO A 571 -6.76 -11.24 -14.35
C PRO A 571 -7.20 -10.90 -12.93
N TRP A 572 -8.43 -10.43 -12.81
CA TRP A 572 -9.11 -10.20 -11.55
C TRP A 572 -9.89 -11.47 -11.23
N ILE A 573 -9.54 -12.26 -10.22
CA ILE A 573 -8.47 -12.05 -9.22
C ILE A 573 -7.91 -13.41 -8.76
N LEU A 574 -6.82 -13.45 -7.99
CA LEU A 574 -6.25 -14.71 -7.50
C LEU A 574 -7.20 -15.48 -6.56
N LYS A 575 -7.76 -14.81 -5.54
CA LYS A 575 -8.61 -15.38 -4.48
C LYS A 575 -9.91 -14.59 -4.36
N ASP A 576 -11.04 -15.28 -4.16
CA ASP A 576 -12.28 -14.61 -3.76
C ASP A 576 -12.05 -13.76 -2.49
N PHE A 577 -12.52 -12.51 -2.51
CA PHE A 577 -12.21 -11.52 -1.47
C PHE A 577 -13.46 -10.78 -0.99
N ARG A 578 -13.42 -10.21 0.21
CA ARG A 578 -14.58 -9.56 0.82
C ARG A 578 -14.90 -8.23 0.15
N SER A 579 -16.19 -8.00 -0.09
CA SER A 579 -16.67 -6.81 -0.77
C SER A 579 -18.09 -6.46 -0.33
N PRO A 580 -18.33 -5.25 0.22
CA PRO A 580 -19.67 -4.83 0.64
C PRO A 580 -20.62 -4.60 -0.55
N ARG A 581 -20.10 -4.58 -1.79
CA ARG A 581 -20.90 -4.41 -3.03
C ARG A 581 -21.44 -5.71 -3.60
N ARG A 582 -21.16 -6.87 -2.98
CA ARG A 582 -21.41 -8.21 -3.56
C ARG A 582 -22.47 -8.96 -2.77
N GLN A 583 -23.71 -8.50 -2.91
CA GLN A 583 -24.84 -8.89 -2.05
C GLN A 583 -25.77 -9.96 -2.65
N HIS A 584 -25.39 -10.64 -3.74
CA HIS A 584 -26.24 -11.72 -4.28
C HIS A 584 -26.35 -12.88 -3.26
N PRO A 585 -27.55 -13.24 -2.78
CA PRO A 585 -27.74 -14.06 -1.57
C PRO A 585 -27.38 -15.54 -1.73
N ILE A 586 -27.22 -16.02 -2.97
CA ILE A 586 -26.89 -17.43 -3.26
C ILE A 586 -25.42 -17.61 -3.71
N TYR A 587 -24.84 -16.58 -4.34
CA TYR A 587 -23.57 -16.72 -5.06
C TYR A 587 -22.44 -15.91 -4.42
N GLN A 588 -22.74 -14.70 -3.92
CA GLN A 588 -21.72 -13.76 -3.48
C GLN A 588 -21.64 -13.67 -1.97
N GLU A 589 -22.74 -13.40 -1.26
CA GLU A 589 -22.79 -13.43 0.23
C GLU A 589 -21.67 -12.57 0.88
N GLY A 590 -21.40 -11.38 0.30
CA GLY A 590 -20.34 -10.47 0.73
C GLY A 590 -18.96 -10.77 0.13
N TRP A 591 -18.87 -11.65 -0.88
CA TRP A 591 -17.64 -11.96 -1.62
C TRP A 591 -17.70 -11.52 -3.08
N ASN A 592 -16.64 -10.89 -3.57
CA ASN A 592 -16.36 -10.84 -5.01
C ASN A 592 -15.82 -12.22 -5.41
N ARG A 593 -16.52 -12.88 -6.35
CA ARG A 593 -16.38 -14.30 -6.70
C ARG A 593 -15.52 -14.54 -7.95
N LYS A 594 -14.78 -13.52 -8.40
CA LYS A 594 -13.89 -13.58 -9.57
C LYS A 594 -12.57 -14.30 -9.30
N GLY A 595 -12.34 -14.76 -8.08
CA GLY A 595 -11.17 -15.56 -7.73
C GLY A 595 -11.07 -16.78 -8.64
N LEU A 596 -9.85 -17.10 -9.09
CA LEU A 596 -9.53 -18.43 -9.61
C LEU A 596 -9.35 -19.46 -8.48
N LEU A 597 -9.13 -18.97 -7.27
CA LEU A 597 -9.26 -19.69 -6.00
C LEU A 597 -10.54 -19.23 -5.28
N SER A 598 -11.20 -20.14 -4.56
CA SER A 598 -12.18 -19.78 -3.53
C SER A 598 -11.51 -19.05 -2.36
N GLU A 599 -12.32 -18.54 -1.43
CA GLU A 599 -11.86 -17.86 -0.23
C GLU A 599 -10.96 -18.74 0.66
N ILE A 600 -11.15 -20.07 0.60
CA ILE A 600 -10.36 -21.09 1.33
C ILE A 600 -9.27 -21.75 0.48
N GLY A 601 -9.10 -21.36 -0.79
CA GLY A 601 -7.99 -21.81 -1.65
C GLY A 601 -8.30 -22.96 -2.62
N GLU A 602 -9.56 -23.37 -2.74
CA GLU A 602 -9.97 -24.38 -3.74
C GLU A 602 -9.89 -23.80 -5.15
N ARG A 603 -9.29 -24.55 -6.09
CA ARG A 603 -9.13 -24.11 -7.48
C ARG A 603 -10.42 -24.27 -8.27
N LYS A 604 -10.85 -23.21 -8.94
CA LYS A 604 -11.99 -23.26 -9.88
C LYS A 604 -11.54 -23.70 -11.28
N LEU A 605 -12.45 -24.19 -12.11
CA LEU A 605 -12.14 -24.70 -13.47
C LEU A 605 -11.35 -23.72 -14.36
N ALA A 606 -11.55 -22.41 -14.20
CA ALA A 606 -10.82 -21.39 -14.96
C ALA A 606 -9.32 -21.29 -14.60
N PHE A 607 -8.90 -21.79 -13.42
CA PHE A 607 -7.50 -21.86 -13.01
C PHE A 607 -6.66 -22.65 -14.03
N GLU A 608 -7.14 -23.83 -14.42
CA GLU A 608 -6.45 -24.71 -15.37
C GLU A 608 -6.50 -24.17 -16.81
N VAL A 609 -7.49 -23.35 -17.16
CA VAL A 609 -7.51 -22.63 -18.45
C VAL A 609 -6.35 -21.65 -18.51
N LEU A 610 -6.17 -20.83 -17.48
CA LEU A 610 -5.11 -19.83 -17.43
C LEU A 610 -3.72 -20.46 -17.26
N ALA A 611 -3.59 -21.51 -16.43
CA ALA A 611 -2.32 -22.22 -16.23
C ALA A 611 -1.75 -22.79 -17.54
N ARG A 612 -2.61 -23.36 -18.40
CA ARG A 612 -2.18 -23.82 -19.75
C ARG A 612 -1.67 -22.66 -20.59
N PHE A 613 -2.44 -21.59 -20.71
CA PHE A 613 -2.06 -20.40 -21.47
C PHE A 613 -0.72 -19.79 -20.99
N TYR A 614 -0.51 -19.69 -19.67
CA TYR A 614 0.73 -19.17 -19.11
C TYR A 614 1.93 -20.10 -19.29
N ARG A 615 1.75 -21.42 -19.26
CA ARG A 615 2.81 -22.36 -19.66
C ARG A 615 3.22 -22.15 -21.11
N ASP A 616 2.25 -22.00 -22.01
CA ASP A 616 2.52 -21.80 -23.44
C ASP A 616 3.22 -20.45 -23.69
N LYS A 617 2.81 -19.37 -22.98
CA LYS A 617 3.53 -18.08 -22.96
C LYS A 617 4.93 -18.17 -22.36
N GLN A 618 5.16 -19.01 -21.36
CA GLN A 618 6.49 -19.22 -20.79
C GLN A 618 7.43 -19.83 -21.85
N LEU A 619 6.98 -20.86 -22.57
CA LEU A 619 7.72 -21.47 -23.67
C LEU A 619 7.96 -20.47 -24.81
N GLN A 620 6.93 -19.70 -25.19
CA GLN A 620 7.02 -18.66 -26.24
C GLN A 620 8.12 -17.63 -25.92
N TYR A 621 8.29 -17.20 -24.68
CA TYR A 621 9.30 -16.19 -24.31
C TYR A 621 10.65 -16.77 -23.86
N GLN A 622 10.73 -18.09 -23.62
CA GLN A 622 12.01 -18.78 -23.37
C GLN A 622 12.80 -19.04 -24.67
N THR A 623 12.12 -19.29 -25.79
CA THR A 623 12.78 -19.50 -27.10
C THR A 623 13.41 -18.24 -27.72
N TRP A 624 13.21 -17.07 -27.09
CA TRP A 624 13.84 -15.80 -27.47
C TRP A 624 15.14 -15.53 -26.68
N ARG A 625 15.64 -16.50 -25.91
CA ARG A 625 16.83 -16.39 -25.05
C ARG A 625 18.12 -16.89 -25.69
#